data_AF-A0A935TEV7-F1
#
_entry.id   AF-A0A935TEV7-F1
#
_cell.length_a   1.000
_cell.length_b   1.000
_cell.length_c   1.000
_cell.angle_alpha   90.00
_cell.angle_beta   90.00
_cell.angle_gamma   90.00
#
_symmetry.space_group_name_H-M   'P 1'
#
loop_
_entity.id
_entity.type
_entity.pdbx_description
1 polymer ?
#
loop_
_entity_poly.entity_id
_entity_poly.type
_entity_poly.pdbx_seq_one_letter_code
_entity_poly.pdbx_strand_id
1 'polypeptide(L)'
;MTRTPLTYDLSFATPAFVGDAAQQAQWRTPPLKALIRQWWRVVKAPQFGFNVERLRSAEEALFGTAASDGEHMPSHQSLLRLRLSTWEQGKLTSWPTGEPRETHPEVGRPVGTELYLGFGPLAYDKVARSAALGMTNGLKRNAIDDKSVATLRLLCPVQHQADMQGLFQLVAWFGTVGSRARNGWGSLQIAHHDLKPLTRDNLRPLAVSRPLTECLDIDWPHAIGEDRHGPLVWKTRVTGNWRQIMKELARIKIAFRTQPALSLAGVTQGTFAARHLLAYPITHQPRFLCCTARCCWWSEPALPSDTPA
;
A
#
# COMPACT_ATOMS: atom_id res chain seq x y z
N MET A 1 23.49 25.20 1.77
CA MET A 1 22.29 24.72 1.05
C MET A 1 21.05 25.27 1.71
N THR A 2 20.26 26.06 0.97
CA THR A 2 18.96 26.57 1.43
C THR A 2 17.97 25.42 1.57
N ARG A 3 17.21 25.40 2.67
CA ARG A 3 16.21 24.36 2.96
C ARG A 3 14.83 25.00 3.06
N THR A 4 13.81 24.23 2.67
CA THR A 4 12.41 24.64 2.72
C THR A 4 11.58 23.62 3.51
N PRO A 5 10.69 24.06 4.40
CA PRO A 5 9.78 23.18 5.11
C PRO A 5 8.52 22.89 4.28
N LEU A 6 8.08 21.63 4.28
CA LEU A 6 6.78 21.19 3.80
C LEU A 6 6.00 20.60 4.99
N THR A 7 4.71 20.92 5.09
CA THR A 7 3.87 20.49 6.22
C THR A 7 2.61 19.83 5.69
N TYR A 8 2.27 18.66 6.21
CA TYR A 8 1.11 17.88 5.80
C TYR A 8 0.38 17.35 7.02
N ASP A 9 -0.94 17.49 7.04
CA ASP A 9 -1.78 16.87 8.06
C ASP A 9 -2.19 15.48 7.62
N LEU A 10 -1.90 14.50 8.47
CA LEU A 10 -2.06 13.08 8.21
C LEU A 10 -3.18 12.52 9.09
N SER A 11 -4.00 11.68 8.48
CA SER A 11 -4.95 10.80 9.16
C SER A 11 -5.00 9.45 8.43
N PHE A 12 -5.88 8.55 8.87
CA PHE A 12 -6.05 7.25 8.25
C PHE A 12 -7.49 7.04 7.78
N ALA A 13 -7.67 6.62 6.52
CA ALA A 13 -8.96 6.17 6.01
C ALA A 13 -9.36 4.80 6.55
N THR A 14 -8.39 3.97 6.94
CA THR A 14 -8.59 2.65 7.53
C THR A 14 -7.63 2.47 8.70
N PRO A 15 -8.01 1.75 9.77
CA PRO A 15 -7.14 1.48 10.90
C PRO A 15 -5.73 1.02 10.49
N ALA A 16 -4.70 1.56 11.14
CA ALA A 16 -3.32 1.34 10.77
C ALA A 16 -2.57 0.51 11.83
N PHE A 17 -1.96 -0.60 11.40
CA PHE A 17 -1.16 -1.48 12.24
C PHE A 17 0.33 -1.14 12.10
N VAL A 18 0.73 0.02 12.61
CA VAL A 18 2.10 0.55 12.49
C VAL A 18 2.95 0.12 13.69
N GLY A 19 3.41 -1.13 13.66
CA GLY A 19 4.10 -1.75 14.80
C GLY A 19 5.40 -1.05 15.22
N ASP A 20 5.54 -0.82 16.52
CA ASP A 20 6.76 -0.42 17.19
C ASP A 20 7.63 -1.65 17.55
N ALA A 21 8.63 -1.46 18.40
CA ALA A 21 9.51 -2.55 18.84
C ALA A 21 8.75 -3.66 19.60
N ALA A 22 7.65 -3.30 20.28
CA ALA A 22 6.77 -4.22 20.97
C ALA A 22 5.59 -4.69 20.09
N GLN A 23 5.62 -4.41 18.78
CA GLN A 23 4.56 -4.72 17.82
C GLN A 23 3.21 -4.04 18.10
N GLN A 24 3.24 -2.95 18.90
CA GLN A 24 2.09 -2.07 19.15
C GLN A 24 2.06 -0.95 18.12
N ALA A 25 0.87 -0.62 17.64
CA ALA A 25 0.67 0.45 16.68
C ALA A 25 1.03 1.82 17.29
N GLN A 26 1.92 2.57 16.64
CA GLN A 26 2.37 3.88 17.11
C GLN A 26 2.62 4.82 15.93
N TRP A 27 2.30 6.11 16.10
CA TRP A 27 2.76 7.15 15.17
C TRP A 27 4.28 7.26 15.19
N ARG A 28 4.93 6.96 14.06
CA ARG A 28 6.40 6.97 13.97
C ARG A 28 6.88 7.38 12.58
N THR A 29 8.05 8.00 12.54
CA THR A 29 8.69 8.48 11.30
C THR A 29 9.28 7.37 10.39
N PRO A 30 9.81 6.23 10.87
CA PRO A 30 10.46 5.26 9.97
C PRO A 30 9.56 4.69 8.87
N PRO A 31 8.29 4.28 9.15
CA PRO A 31 7.36 3.83 8.12
C PRO A 31 7.06 4.91 7.07
N LEU A 32 6.89 6.16 7.51
CA LEU A 32 6.69 7.29 6.60
C LEU A 32 7.94 7.58 5.76
N LYS A 33 9.14 7.50 6.35
CA LYS A 33 10.40 7.64 5.59
C LYS A 33 10.51 6.56 4.52
N ALA A 34 10.15 5.31 4.82
CA ALA A 34 10.14 4.23 3.84
C ALA A 34 9.13 4.49 2.71
N LEU A 35 7.93 4.95 3.03
CA LEU A 35 6.91 5.34 2.05
C LEU A 35 7.38 6.48 1.14
N ILE A 36 8.00 7.51 1.73
CA ILE A 36 8.58 8.64 1.00
C ILE A 36 9.69 8.14 0.06
N ARG A 37 10.61 7.29 0.54
CA ARG A 37 11.65 6.69 -0.34
C ARG A 37 11.03 5.95 -1.52
N GLN A 38 10.02 5.13 -1.27
CA GLN A 38 9.34 4.36 -2.30
C GLN A 38 8.73 5.26 -3.38
N TRP A 39 7.95 6.26 -3.00
CA TRP A 39 7.29 7.15 -3.98
C TRP A 39 8.26 8.13 -4.62
N TRP A 40 9.38 8.43 -3.97
CA TRP A 40 10.40 9.31 -4.53
C TRP A 40 11.06 8.66 -5.73
N ARG A 41 11.33 7.34 -5.65
CA ARG A 41 11.85 6.56 -6.80
C ARG A 41 10.91 6.68 -7.99
N VAL A 42 9.61 6.56 -7.77
CA VAL A 42 8.59 6.64 -8.81
C VAL A 42 8.58 8.03 -9.46
N VAL A 43 8.64 9.11 -8.66
CA VAL A 43 8.68 10.49 -9.17
C VAL A 43 9.98 10.79 -9.93
N LYS A 44 11.12 10.25 -9.49
CA LYS A 44 12.41 10.51 -10.13
C LYS A 44 12.75 9.61 -11.31
N ALA A 45 12.15 8.44 -11.41
CA ALA A 45 12.50 7.48 -12.45
C ALA A 45 12.48 8.04 -13.88
N PRO A 46 11.50 8.87 -14.29
CA PRO A 46 11.48 9.44 -15.63
C PRO A 46 12.70 10.32 -15.92
N GLN A 47 13.20 11.06 -14.91
CA GLN A 47 14.35 11.95 -15.06
C GLN A 47 15.68 11.21 -15.24
N PHE A 48 15.74 9.95 -14.82
CA PHE A 48 16.90 9.07 -14.98
C PHE A 48 16.71 8.04 -16.10
N GLY A 49 15.66 8.17 -16.91
CA GLY A 49 15.35 7.21 -17.98
C GLY A 49 15.11 5.80 -17.44
N PHE A 50 14.53 5.69 -16.24
CA PHE A 50 14.28 4.42 -15.55
C PHE A 50 15.54 3.58 -15.24
N ASN A 51 16.73 4.19 -15.27
CA ASN A 51 17.97 3.51 -14.93
C ASN A 51 18.10 3.32 -13.40
N VAL A 52 18.13 2.05 -12.97
CA VAL A 52 18.20 1.62 -11.57
C VAL A 52 19.44 2.13 -10.84
N GLU A 53 20.61 2.05 -11.48
CA GLU A 53 21.87 2.43 -10.83
C GLU A 53 21.92 3.93 -10.56
N ARG A 54 21.53 4.74 -11.55
CA ARG A 54 21.47 6.21 -11.40
C ARG A 54 20.45 6.63 -10.35
N LEU A 55 19.28 5.99 -10.34
CA LEU A 55 18.26 6.22 -9.32
C LEU A 55 18.74 5.85 -7.92
N ARG A 56 19.50 4.76 -7.78
CA ARG A 56 20.05 4.31 -6.49
C ARG A 56 21.05 5.32 -5.96
N SER A 57 22.00 5.74 -6.79
CA SER A 57 22.98 6.77 -6.42
C SER A 57 22.31 8.09 -6.04
N ALA A 58 21.26 8.50 -6.77
CA ALA A 58 20.51 9.71 -6.44
C ALA A 58 19.68 9.56 -5.14
N GLU A 59 19.11 8.37 -4.89
CA GLU A 59 18.40 8.09 -3.63
C GLU A 59 19.36 8.15 -2.44
N GLU A 60 20.52 7.50 -2.56
CA GLU A 60 21.59 7.50 -1.55
C GLU A 60 22.03 8.92 -1.24
N ALA A 61 22.32 9.73 -2.27
CA ALA A 61 22.70 11.12 -2.10
C ALA A 61 21.68 11.94 -1.28
N LEU A 62 20.37 11.71 -1.48
CA LEU A 62 19.31 12.46 -0.81
C LEU A 62 18.93 11.91 0.58
N PHE A 63 18.76 10.60 0.70
CA PHE A 63 18.24 9.92 1.89
C PHE A 63 19.32 9.44 2.86
N GLY A 64 20.59 9.52 2.44
CA GLY A 64 21.77 9.09 3.19
C GLY A 64 22.10 7.62 2.95
N THR A 65 23.39 7.30 3.13
CA THR A 65 23.94 5.94 3.01
C THR A 65 24.50 5.52 4.37
N ALA A 66 24.09 4.34 4.85
CA ALA A 66 24.73 3.74 6.02
C ALA A 66 26.17 3.36 5.67
N ALA A 67 27.09 3.40 6.63
CA ALA A 67 28.46 2.95 6.40
C ALA A 67 28.45 1.53 5.82
N SER A 68 28.89 1.40 4.57
CA SER A 68 29.25 0.10 4.00
C SER A 68 30.70 -0.18 4.36
N ASP A 69 31.03 -1.42 4.70
CA ASP A 69 32.41 -1.88 4.89
C ASP A 69 33.28 -1.82 3.60
N GLY A 70 32.77 -1.21 2.52
CA GLY A 70 33.42 -1.08 1.22
C GLY A 70 33.69 0.37 0.81
N GLU A 71 34.84 0.58 0.16
CA GLU A 71 35.53 1.85 -0.13
C GLU A 71 34.81 2.86 -1.05
N HIS A 72 33.58 2.61 -1.49
CA HIS A 72 33.07 3.30 -2.69
C HIS A 72 32.32 4.62 -2.44
N MET A 73 31.85 4.92 -1.22
CA MET A 73 31.44 6.30 -0.84
C MET A 73 31.46 6.51 0.69
N PRO A 74 31.87 7.69 1.18
CA PRO A 74 31.80 8.01 2.60
C PRO A 74 30.34 8.05 3.07
N SER A 75 30.06 7.41 4.22
CA SER A 75 28.73 7.48 4.83
C SER A 75 28.32 8.93 5.08
N HIS A 76 27.09 9.27 4.72
CA HIS A 76 26.53 10.60 4.98
C HIS A 76 25.10 10.53 5.50
N GLN A 77 24.75 11.58 6.24
CA GLN A 77 23.40 11.74 6.77
C GLN A 77 22.42 12.18 5.69
N SER A 78 21.16 11.75 5.85
CA SER A 78 20.01 12.22 5.08
C SER A 78 19.95 13.75 5.00
N LEU A 79 19.81 14.29 3.79
CA LEU A 79 19.55 15.72 3.60
C LEU A 79 18.12 16.10 4.02
N LEU A 80 17.22 15.12 4.04
CA LEU A 80 15.85 15.25 4.53
C LEU A 80 15.78 15.10 6.05
N ARG A 81 14.99 15.97 6.72
CA ARG A 81 14.62 15.82 8.13
C ARG A 81 13.11 15.70 8.27
N LEU A 82 12.65 14.65 8.94
CA LEU A 82 11.23 14.37 9.15
C LEU A 82 10.91 14.53 10.63
N ARG A 83 9.79 15.20 10.93
CA ARG A 83 9.25 15.31 12.29
C ARG A 83 7.74 15.10 12.26
N LEU A 84 7.24 14.26 13.16
CA LEU A 84 5.82 14.16 13.47
C LEU A 84 5.48 15.03 14.68
N SER A 85 4.28 15.61 14.69
CA SER A 85 3.77 16.37 15.84
C SER A 85 3.50 15.48 17.06
N THR A 86 3.10 14.22 16.85
CA THR A 86 2.79 13.26 17.91
C THR A 86 3.43 11.90 17.62
N TRP A 87 3.74 11.18 18.70
CA TRP A 87 4.29 9.82 18.71
C TRP A 87 3.38 8.90 19.53
N GLU A 88 2.09 9.23 19.59
CA GLU A 88 1.09 8.51 20.38
C GLU A 88 0.92 7.06 19.93
N GLN A 89 0.62 6.22 20.91
CA GLN A 89 0.19 4.83 20.71
C GLN A 89 -1.23 4.79 20.13
N GLY A 90 -1.52 3.72 19.40
CA GLY A 90 -2.83 3.45 18.83
C GLY A 90 -3.89 3.25 19.91
N LYS A 91 -5.00 3.97 19.76
CA LYS A 91 -6.10 3.99 20.74
C LYS A 91 -7.14 2.89 20.50
N LEU A 92 -7.10 2.21 19.35
CA LEU A 92 -8.01 1.10 19.06
C LEU A 92 -7.52 -0.18 19.76
N THR A 93 -8.06 -0.44 20.95
CA THR A 93 -7.71 -1.59 21.81
C THR A 93 -8.78 -2.70 21.82
N SER A 94 -9.94 -2.43 21.23
CA SER A 94 -11.00 -3.39 20.95
C SER A 94 -11.42 -3.29 19.49
N TRP A 95 -11.77 -4.42 18.89
CA TRP A 95 -12.22 -4.44 17.50
C TRP A 95 -13.73 -4.23 17.43
N PRO A 96 -14.26 -3.37 16.53
CA PRO A 96 -15.69 -3.13 16.42
C PRO A 96 -16.48 -4.40 16.08
N THR A 97 -17.59 -4.62 16.80
CA THR A 97 -18.53 -5.72 16.50
C THR A 97 -19.26 -5.49 15.18
N GLY A 98 -19.95 -6.51 14.66
CA GLY A 98 -20.72 -6.39 13.42
C GLY A 98 -19.86 -6.32 12.16
N GLU A 99 -18.78 -7.11 12.12
CA GLU A 99 -17.94 -7.25 10.93
C GLU A 99 -18.77 -7.65 9.70
N PRO A 100 -18.68 -6.90 8.58
CA PRO A 100 -19.32 -7.30 7.34
C PRO A 100 -18.81 -8.65 6.86
N ARG A 101 -19.70 -9.40 6.21
CA ARG A 101 -19.41 -10.74 5.71
C ARG A 101 -19.62 -10.84 4.21
N GLU A 102 -18.81 -11.70 3.59
CA GLU A 102 -18.90 -12.03 2.17
C GLU A 102 -18.82 -13.54 1.97
N THR A 103 -19.57 -14.04 0.99
CA THR A 103 -19.57 -15.46 0.65
C THR A 103 -18.27 -15.83 -0.05
N HIS A 104 -17.59 -16.87 0.45
CA HIS A 104 -16.38 -17.41 -0.19
C HIS A 104 -16.69 -18.75 -0.86
N PRO A 105 -16.69 -18.85 -2.21
CA PRO A 105 -17.06 -20.06 -2.94
C PRO A 105 -16.28 -21.31 -2.49
N GLU A 106 -14.96 -21.20 -2.33
CA GLU A 106 -14.11 -22.34 -1.95
C GLU A 106 -14.26 -22.80 -0.49
N VAL A 107 -14.82 -21.97 0.41
CA VAL A 107 -14.96 -22.31 1.85
C VAL A 107 -16.40 -22.70 2.18
N GLY A 108 -17.37 -22.42 1.29
CA GLY A 108 -18.78 -22.78 1.47
C GLY A 108 -19.49 -22.04 2.60
N ARG A 109 -18.88 -21.01 3.20
CA ARG A 109 -19.48 -20.19 4.27
C ARG A 109 -19.10 -18.72 4.14
N PRO A 110 -19.92 -17.79 4.67
CA PRO A 110 -19.53 -16.39 4.75
C PRO A 110 -18.30 -16.18 5.64
N VAL A 111 -17.35 -15.39 5.15
CA VAL A 111 -16.14 -15.00 5.88
C VAL A 111 -16.24 -13.54 6.31
N GLY A 112 -15.68 -13.21 7.47
CA GLY A 112 -15.51 -11.82 7.91
C GLY A 112 -14.52 -11.10 7.00
N THR A 113 -14.93 -10.00 6.39
CA THR A 113 -14.14 -9.33 5.35
C THR A 113 -12.93 -8.59 5.92
N GLU A 114 -13.04 -8.07 7.14
CA GLU A 114 -11.97 -7.35 7.83
C GLU A 114 -10.87 -8.33 8.23
N LEU A 115 -11.22 -9.44 8.87
CA LEU A 115 -10.31 -10.52 9.22
C LEU A 115 -9.69 -11.16 7.97
N TYR A 116 -10.47 -11.37 6.91
CA TYR A 116 -9.95 -11.93 5.66
C TYR A 116 -8.83 -11.08 5.05
N LEU A 117 -8.96 -9.75 5.10
CA LEU A 117 -7.94 -8.81 4.63
C LEU A 117 -6.86 -8.51 5.68
N GLY A 118 -7.18 -8.67 6.97
CA GLY A 118 -6.37 -8.28 8.13
C GLY A 118 -5.76 -9.43 8.92
N PHE A 119 -5.81 -10.67 8.42
CA PHE A 119 -5.30 -11.84 9.15
C PHE A 119 -3.84 -11.66 9.60
N GLY A 120 -3.56 -11.86 10.88
CA GLY A 120 -2.26 -11.63 11.52
C GLY A 120 -2.35 -10.53 12.57
N PRO A 121 -2.51 -9.25 12.19
CA PRO A 121 -2.93 -8.20 13.12
C PRO A 121 -4.33 -8.44 13.71
N LEU A 122 -5.23 -9.05 12.94
CA LEU A 122 -6.53 -9.54 13.38
C LEU A 122 -6.52 -11.07 13.51
N ALA A 123 -7.30 -11.58 14.46
CA ALA A 123 -7.52 -12.98 14.71
C ALA A 123 -9.02 -13.28 14.87
N TYR A 124 -9.40 -14.53 14.63
CA TYR A 124 -10.76 -14.99 14.91
C TYR A 124 -10.89 -15.35 16.40
N ASP A 125 -11.78 -14.66 17.11
CA ASP A 125 -12.17 -15.03 18.46
C ASP A 125 -13.25 -16.12 18.38
N LYS A 126 -12.94 -17.32 18.88
CA LYS A 126 -13.87 -18.46 18.87
C LYS A 126 -15.04 -18.28 19.83
N VAL A 127 -14.85 -17.55 20.93
CA VAL A 127 -15.86 -17.32 21.96
C VAL A 127 -16.84 -16.26 21.47
N ALA A 128 -16.33 -15.10 21.06
CA ALA A 128 -17.15 -14.02 20.51
C ALA A 128 -17.64 -14.30 19.08
N ARG A 129 -17.10 -15.33 18.42
CA ARG A 129 -17.38 -15.72 17.02
C ARG A 129 -17.19 -14.59 16.02
N SER A 130 -16.25 -13.69 16.28
CA SER A 130 -16.01 -12.44 15.55
C SER A 130 -14.52 -12.14 15.38
N ALA A 131 -14.18 -11.16 14.53
CA ALA A 131 -12.83 -10.64 14.45
C ALA A 131 -12.45 -9.89 15.72
N ALA A 132 -11.22 -10.12 16.19
CA ALA A 132 -10.61 -9.40 17.29
C ALA A 132 -9.19 -8.98 16.92
N LEU A 133 -8.65 -8.01 17.66
CA LEU A 133 -7.23 -7.70 17.60
C LEU A 133 -6.42 -8.93 18.02
N GLY A 134 -5.42 -9.27 17.20
CA GLY A 134 -4.56 -10.42 17.43
C GLY A 134 -3.64 -10.23 18.64
N MET A 135 -2.90 -11.29 18.96
CA MET A 135 -1.89 -11.30 20.01
C MET A 135 -0.50 -11.33 19.39
N THR A 136 0.48 -10.69 20.02
CA THR A 136 1.89 -10.80 19.67
C THR A 136 2.72 -10.71 20.95
N ASN A 137 3.61 -11.68 21.16
CA ASN A 137 4.43 -11.79 22.38
C ASN A 137 3.60 -11.75 23.68
N GLY A 138 2.43 -12.41 23.69
CA GLY A 138 1.55 -12.44 24.86
C GLY A 138 0.76 -11.15 25.12
N LEU A 139 0.98 -10.09 24.32
CA LEU A 139 0.26 -8.83 24.42
C LEU A 139 -0.79 -8.71 23.32
N LYS A 140 -1.96 -8.16 23.68
CA LYS A 140 -2.98 -7.78 22.69
C LYS A 140 -2.44 -6.65 21.85
N ARG A 141 -2.62 -6.74 20.52
CA ARG A 141 -2.26 -5.66 19.61
C ARG A 141 -3.27 -4.53 19.72
N ASN A 142 -2.85 -3.31 19.39
CA ASN A 142 -3.70 -2.16 19.14
C ASN A 142 -3.56 -1.70 17.67
N ALA A 143 -4.35 -0.70 17.28
CA ALA A 143 -4.23 0.01 16.01
C ALA A 143 -4.38 1.51 16.19
N ILE A 144 -3.81 2.29 15.27
CA ILE A 144 -4.16 3.71 15.11
C ILE A 144 -5.52 3.75 14.42
N ASP A 145 -6.49 4.43 15.02
CA ASP A 145 -7.84 4.55 14.47
C ASP A 145 -7.93 5.61 13.36
N ASP A 146 -9.08 5.67 12.69
CA ASP A 146 -9.41 6.61 11.61
C ASP A 146 -9.67 8.05 12.10
N LYS A 147 -9.68 8.29 13.41
CA LYS A 147 -9.88 9.60 14.04
C LYS A 147 -8.56 10.23 14.48
N SER A 148 -7.49 9.43 14.52
CA SER A 148 -6.17 9.87 14.92
C SER A 148 -5.55 10.75 13.84
N VAL A 149 -4.99 11.88 14.27
CA VAL A 149 -4.35 12.86 13.39
C VAL A 149 -2.90 13.11 13.82
N ALA A 150 -2.04 13.37 12.86
CA ALA A 150 -0.66 13.79 13.10
C ALA A 150 -0.20 14.74 12.00
N THR A 151 0.63 15.74 12.33
CA THR A 151 1.23 16.64 11.35
C THR A 151 2.64 16.18 11.05
N LEU A 152 2.93 15.94 9.77
CA LEU A 152 4.27 15.67 9.25
C LEU A 152 4.92 16.96 8.77
N ARG A 153 6.08 17.28 9.33
CA ARG A 153 6.97 18.34 8.84
C ARG A 153 8.19 17.70 8.18
N LEU A 154 8.41 18.02 6.91
CA LEU A 154 9.55 17.60 6.12
C LEU A 154 10.40 18.83 5.80
N LEU A 155 11.66 18.83 6.21
CA LEU A 155 12.64 19.81 5.77
C LEU A 155 13.49 19.19 4.65
N CYS A 156 13.50 19.82 3.47
CA CYS A 156 14.25 19.34 2.31
C CYS A 156 15.06 20.48 1.64
N PRO A 157 16.11 20.18 0.86
CA PRO A 157 16.76 21.19 0.02
C PRO A 157 15.78 21.76 -1.02
N VAL A 158 15.83 23.07 -1.27
CA VAL A 158 14.89 23.77 -2.16
C VAL A 158 14.81 23.13 -3.56
N GLN A 159 15.94 22.66 -4.09
CA GLN A 159 16.03 21.98 -5.39
C GLN A 159 15.18 20.69 -5.51
N HIS A 160 14.78 20.10 -4.38
CA HIS A 160 13.94 18.89 -4.34
C HIS A 160 12.49 19.18 -3.99
N GLN A 161 12.10 20.45 -3.81
CA GLN A 161 10.75 20.81 -3.38
C GLN A 161 9.67 20.29 -4.34
N ALA A 162 9.86 20.46 -5.66
CA ALA A 162 8.91 19.98 -6.67
C ALA A 162 8.77 18.45 -6.65
N ASP A 163 9.88 17.72 -6.42
CA ASP A 163 9.85 16.27 -6.31
C ASP A 163 9.05 15.82 -5.09
N MET A 164 9.23 16.52 -3.96
CA MET A 164 8.49 16.23 -2.73
C MET A 164 7.00 16.51 -2.92
N GLN A 165 6.63 17.58 -3.62
CA GLN A 165 5.23 17.88 -3.94
C GLN A 165 4.60 16.78 -4.81
N GLY A 166 5.28 16.38 -5.90
CA GLY A 166 4.82 15.27 -6.76
C GLY A 166 4.73 13.94 -6.00
N LEU A 167 5.66 13.69 -5.09
CA LEU A 167 5.64 12.53 -4.21
C LEU A 167 4.44 12.55 -3.27
N PHE A 168 4.17 13.67 -2.60
CA PHE A 168 3.06 13.75 -1.66
C PHE A 168 1.71 13.70 -2.38
N GLN A 169 1.67 14.13 -3.65
CA GLN A 169 0.53 13.88 -4.51
C GLN A 169 0.28 12.37 -4.72
N LEU A 170 1.32 11.58 -5.00
CA LEU A 170 1.20 10.12 -5.14
C LEU A 170 0.87 9.45 -3.80
N VAL A 171 1.47 9.90 -2.70
CA VAL A 171 1.14 9.41 -1.35
C VAL A 171 -0.31 9.71 -1.01
N ALA A 172 -0.85 10.88 -1.37
CA ALA A 172 -2.25 11.20 -1.14
C ALA A 172 -3.22 10.28 -1.91
N TRP A 173 -2.80 9.76 -3.07
CA TRP A 173 -3.62 8.85 -3.88
C TRP A 173 -3.48 7.38 -3.51
N PHE A 174 -2.27 6.95 -3.13
CA PHE A 174 -1.90 5.55 -3.06
C PHE A 174 -1.12 5.17 -1.79
N GLY A 175 -0.94 6.11 -0.88
CA GLY A 175 -0.15 5.95 0.34
C GLY A 175 -0.82 5.00 1.32
N THR A 176 -0.09 3.97 1.73
CA THR A 176 -0.50 3.03 2.77
C THR A 176 0.69 2.72 3.66
N VAL A 177 0.49 2.57 4.97
CA VAL A 177 1.58 2.21 5.91
C VAL A 177 1.15 1.14 6.91
N GLY A 178 2.13 0.38 7.39
CA GLY A 178 1.93 -0.64 8.42
C GLY A 178 1.62 -2.04 7.87
N SER A 179 1.27 -2.94 8.79
CA SER A 179 0.99 -4.32 8.45
C SER A 179 -0.30 -4.45 7.63
N ARG A 180 -0.28 -5.34 6.64
CA ARG A 180 -1.40 -5.58 5.71
C ARG A 180 -1.82 -4.34 4.91
N ALA A 181 -0.93 -3.37 4.76
CA ALA A 181 -1.14 -2.16 3.96
C ALA A 181 -1.55 -2.47 2.51
N ARG A 182 -0.96 -3.52 1.91
CA ARG A 182 -1.32 -4.03 0.58
C ARG A 182 -2.74 -4.59 0.47
N ASN A 183 -3.44 -4.82 1.57
CA ASN A 183 -4.83 -5.26 1.61
C ASN A 183 -5.80 -4.11 1.99
N GLY A 184 -5.33 -2.85 1.98
CA GLY A 184 -6.15 -1.66 2.25
C GLY A 184 -6.05 -1.10 3.66
N TRP A 185 -5.40 -1.79 4.61
CA TRP A 185 -5.18 -1.27 5.97
C TRP A 185 -4.17 -0.13 6.01
N GLY A 186 -4.28 0.76 7.00
CA GLY A 186 -3.39 1.92 7.14
C GLY A 186 -3.32 2.79 5.89
N SER A 187 -4.44 2.93 5.18
CA SER A 187 -4.56 3.83 4.03
C SER A 187 -4.46 5.27 4.52
N LEU A 188 -3.40 5.97 4.10
CA LEU A 188 -3.09 7.30 4.58
C LEU A 188 -3.99 8.34 3.90
N GLN A 189 -4.48 9.29 4.67
CA GLN A 189 -5.13 10.49 4.17
C GLN A 189 -4.24 11.68 4.43
N ILE A 190 -4.13 12.56 3.45
CA ILE A 190 -3.38 13.80 3.57
C ILE A 190 -4.31 14.98 3.29
N ALA A 191 -4.41 15.87 4.26
CA ALA A 191 -5.07 17.16 4.10
C ALA A 191 -4.01 18.22 3.76
N HIS A 192 -4.08 18.77 2.54
CA HIS A 192 -3.25 19.87 2.08
C HIS A 192 -3.89 20.54 0.87
N HIS A 193 -3.86 21.87 0.81
CA HIS A 193 -4.56 22.66 -0.21
C HIS A 193 -4.07 22.42 -1.64
N ASP A 194 -2.77 22.14 -1.82
CA ASP A 194 -2.20 21.88 -3.15
C ASP A 194 -2.48 20.48 -3.71
N LEU A 195 -3.12 19.58 -2.94
CA LEU A 195 -3.37 18.22 -3.40
C LEU A 195 -4.54 18.16 -4.37
N LYS A 196 -4.30 17.54 -5.52
CA LYS A 196 -5.27 17.36 -6.60
C LYS A 196 -6.01 16.03 -6.46
N PRO A 197 -7.26 15.92 -6.94
CA PRO A 197 -7.97 14.65 -6.99
C PRO A 197 -7.31 13.69 -7.98
N LEU A 198 -7.39 12.39 -7.72
CA LEU A 198 -6.89 11.37 -8.63
C LEU A 198 -7.73 11.35 -9.91
N THR A 199 -7.18 11.86 -11.01
CA THR A 199 -7.74 11.80 -12.37
C THR A 199 -6.62 11.48 -13.35
N ARG A 200 -6.95 11.04 -14.56
CA ARG A 200 -5.94 10.80 -15.62
C ARG A 200 -5.17 12.08 -15.92
N ASP A 201 -5.85 13.21 -16.00
CA ASP A 201 -5.24 14.52 -16.30
C ASP A 201 -4.30 15.01 -15.20
N ASN A 202 -4.58 14.67 -13.94
CA ASN A 202 -3.68 15.01 -12.84
C ASN A 202 -2.50 14.03 -12.72
N LEU A 203 -2.66 12.78 -13.17
CA LEU A 203 -1.60 11.77 -13.15
C LEU A 203 -0.59 11.96 -14.29
N ARG A 204 -1.07 12.31 -15.50
CA ARG A 204 -0.25 12.44 -16.72
C ARG A 204 0.97 13.36 -16.57
N PRO A 205 0.88 14.56 -15.95
CA PRO A 205 2.03 15.47 -15.80
C PRO A 205 3.17 14.92 -14.94
N LEU A 206 2.89 13.93 -14.09
CA LEU A 206 3.94 13.30 -13.27
C LEU A 206 4.82 12.36 -14.12
N ALA A 207 4.36 11.93 -15.29
CA ALA A 207 5.07 11.03 -16.21
C ALA A 207 5.60 9.75 -15.54
N VAL A 208 4.91 9.28 -14.49
CA VAL A 208 5.35 8.13 -13.67
C VAL A 208 4.83 6.78 -14.16
N SER A 209 4.17 6.75 -15.32
CA SER A 209 3.61 5.53 -15.90
C SER A 209 4.48 5.01 -17.04
N ARG A 210 4.49 3.68 -17.23
CA ARG A 210 5.13 3.00 -18.37
C ARG A 210 4.46 1.65 -18.64
N PRO A 211 4.66 1.03 -19.81
CA PRO A 211 4.07 -0.27 -20.12
C PRO A 211 4.31 -1.30 -19.01
N LEU A 212 3.27 -2.05 -18.63
CA LEU A 212 3.36 -3.02 -17.54
C LEU A 212 4.49 -4.04 -17.76
N THR A 213 4.71 -4.49 -18.98
CA THR A 213 5.78 -5.44 -19.32
C THR A 213 7.15 -4.90 -18.92
N GLU A 214 7.43 -3.64 -19.24
CA GLU A 214 8.70 -3.01 -18.89
C GLU A 214 8.83 -2.71 -17.40
N CYS A 215 7.70 -2.50 -16.69
CA CYS A 215 7.71 -2.42 -15.23
C CYS A 215 8.19 -3.72 -14.60
N LEU A 216 7.81 -4.87 -15.19
CA LEU A 216 8.10 -6.21 -14.65
C LEU A 216 9.55 -6.66 -14.92
N ASP A 217 10.22 -6.07 -15.89
CA ASP A 217 11.63 -6.35 -16.21
C ASP A 217 12.61 -5.85 -15.13
N ILE A 218 12.15 -4.97 -14.24
CA ILE A 218 12.96 -4.37 -13.19
C ILE A 218 12.36 -4.71 -11.83
N ASP A 219 13.08 -5.50 -11.02
CA ASP A 219 12.71 -5.84 -9.64
C ASP A 219 12.97 -4.67 -8.66
N TRP A 220 12.51 -3.47 -9.03
CA TRP A 220 12.62 -2.28 -8.19
C TRP A 220 11.45 -1.32 -8.44
N PRO A 221 10.70 -0.88 -7.42
CA PRO A 221 9.55 -0.01 -7.63
C PRO A 221 9.95 1.36 -8.20
N HIS A 222 9.63 1.59 -9.48
CA HIS A 222 10.06 2.78 -10.23
C HIS A 222 8.95 3.42 -11.08
N ALA A 223 7.81 2.76 -11.29
CA ALA A 223 6.74 3.28 -12.12
C ALA A 223 5.37 2.68 -11.77
N ILE A 224 4.32 3.29 -12.31
CA ILE A 224 2.96 2.73 -12.38
C ILE A 224 2.82 2.04 -13.74
N GLY A 225 2.40 0.77 -13.74
CA GLY A 225 2.15 0.06 -14.99
C GLY A 225 1.00 0.70 -15.77
N GLU A 226 1.08 0.67 -17.09
CA GLU A 226 0.00 1.08 -17.99
C GLU A 226 -0.20 0.06 -19.11
N ASP A 227 -1.39 0.05 -19.68
CA ASP A 227 -1.74 -0.69 -20.87
C ASP A 227 -2.31 0.25 -21.95
N ARG A 228 -2.84 -0.31 -23.04
CA ARG A 228 -3.47 0.47 -24.13
C ARG A 228 -4.63 1.36 -23.69
N HIS A 229 -5.24 1.08 -22.54
CA HIS A 229 -6.35 1.85 -21.97
C HIS A 229 -5.86 2.90 -20.96
N GLY A 230 -4.57 2.92 -20.63
CA GLY A 230 -3.91 3.89 -19.76
C GLY A 230 -3.37 3.28 -18.46
N PRO A 231 -3.09 4.11 -17.44
CA PRO A 231 -2.51 3.65 -16.19
C PRO A 231 -3.38 2.61 -15.48
N LEU A 232 -2.74 1.55 -14.98
CA LEU A 232 -3.33 0.45 -14.21
C LEU A 232 -3.66 0.91 -12.79
N VAL A 233 -4.67 1.78 -12.71
CA VAL A 233 -5.18 2.41 -11.50
C VAL A 233 -6.69 2.37 -11.51
N TRP A 234 -7.28 1.87 -10.43
CA TRP A 234 -8.73 1.71 -10.30
C TRP A 234 -9.23 2.34 -9.00
N LYS A 235 -10.48 2.76 -9.02
CA LYS A 235 -11.21 3.22 -7.84
C LYS A 235 -12.44 2.35 -7.65
N THR A 236 -12.74 2.02 -6.40
CA THR A 236 -14.05 1.47 -6.07
C THR A 236 -15.10 2.58 -6.20
N ARG A 237 -16.38 2.18 -6.18
CA ARG A 237 -17.47 3.14 -5.95
C ARG A 237 -17.26 3.82 -4.60
N VAL A 238 -17.74 5.06 -4.47
CA VAL A 238 -17.77 5.74 -3.18
C VAL A 238 -18.77 4.99 -2.29
N THR A 239 -18.34 4.55 -1.12
CA THR A 239 -19.21 3.89 -0.14
C THR A 239 -19.00 4.51 1.23
N GLY A 240 -20.00 4.42 2.10
CA GLY A 240 -20.11 5.24 3.30
C GLY A 240 -18.88 5.22 4.22
N ASN A 241 -18.63 4.09 4.88
CA ASN A 241 -17.52 3.97 5.84
C ASN A 241 -16.46 2.98 5.38
N TRP A 242 -15.30 3.02 6.03
CA TRP A 242 -14.17 2.18 5.70
C TRP A 242 -14.50 0.68 5.76
N ARG A 243 -15.43 0.24 6.62
CA ARG A 243 -15.83 -1.17 6.73
C ARG A 243 -16.52 -1.66 5.46
N GLN A 244 -17.35 -0.81 4.84
CA GLN A 244 -17.98 -1.13 3.56
C GLN A 244 -16.98 -1.15 2.40
N ILE A 245 -15.98 -0.27 2.42
CA ILE A 245 -14.87 -0.34 1.46
C ILE A 245 -14.08 -1.64 1.65
N MET A 246 -13.77 -2.03 2.88
CA MET A 246 -13.06 -3.29 3.16
C MET A 246 -13.88 -4.51 2.75
N LYS A 247 -15.21 -4.47 2.90
CA LYS A 247 -16.13 -5.48 2.36
C LYS A 247 -15.99 -5.60 0.85
N GLU A 248 -16.05 -4.48 0.12
CA GLU A 248 -15.93 -4.46 -1.33
C GLU A 248 -14.54 -4.93 -1.80
N LEU A 249 -13.46 -4.50 -1.12
CA LEU A 249 -12.10 -5.00 -1.40
C LEU A 249 -11.98 -6.50 -1.16
N ALA A 250 -12.61 -7.03 -0.11
CA ALA A 250 -12.62 -8.46 0.17
C ALA A 250 -13.39 -9.22 -0.90
N ARG A 251 -14.57 -8.72 -1.30
CA ARG A 251 -15.38 -9.28 -2.38
C ARG A 251 -14.60 -9.33 -3.70
N ILE A 252 -13.95 -8.22 -4.09
CA ILE A 252 -13.11 -8.16 -5.29
C ILE A 252 -11.96 -9.17 -5.19
N LYS A 253 -11.27 -9.21 -4.05
CA LYS A 253 -10.14 -10.14 -3.84
C LYS A 253 -10.59 -11.61 -3.87
N ILE A 254 -11.76 -11.94 -3.31
CA ILE A 254 -12.33 -13.29 -3.39
C ILE A 254 -12.66 -13.62 -4.84
N ALA A 255 -13.45 -12.78 -5.51
CA ALA A 255 -13.87 -12.99 -6.89
C ALA A 255 -12.67 -13.14 -7.85
N PHE A 256 -11.61 -12.36 -7.62
CA PHE A 256 -10.36 -12.47 -8.36
C PHE A 256 -9.65 -13.80 -8.09
N ARG A 257 -9.48 -14.20 -6.82
CA ARG A 257 -8.78 -15.45 -6.47
C ARG A 257 -9.52 -16.70 -6.91
N THR A 258 -10.85 -16.65 -6.98
CA THR A 258 -11.69 -17.78 -7.40
C THR A 258 -11.96 -17.79 -8.90
N GLN A 259 -11.28 -16.95 -9.69
CA GLN A 259 -11.36 -17.04 -11.15
C GLN A 259 -10.88 -18.42 -11.63
N PRO A 260 -11.57 -19.04 -12.62
CA PRO A 260 -11.16 -20.34 -13.16
C PRO A 260 -9.71 -20.38 -13.65
N ALA A 261 -9.23 -19.29 -14.28
CA ALA A 261 -7.86 -19.15 -14.75
C ALA A 261 -6.80 -19.18 -13.61
N LEU A 262 -7.22 -18.94 -12.37
CA LEU A 262 -6.38 -18.99 -11.17
C LEU A 262 -6.75 -20.18 -10.26
N SER A 263 -7.46 -21.18 -10.79
CA SER A 263 -7.83 -22.38 -10.04
C SER A 263 -6.59 -23.14 -9.56
N LEU A 264 -6.67 -23.70 -8.35
CA LEU A 264 -5.69 -24.65 -7.83
C LEU A 264 -6.12 -26.11 -8.04
N ALA A 265 -7.23 -26.36 -8.75
CA ALA A 265 -7.66 -27.71 -9.07
C ALA A 265 -6.59 -28.43 -9.91
N GLY A 266 -6.16 -29.61 -9.46
CA GLY A 266 -5.11 -30.38 -10.13
C GLY A 266 -3.68 -29.87 -9.92
N VAL A 267 -3.47 -28.78 -9.16
CA VAL A 267 -2.14 -28.30 -8.82
C VAL A 267 -1.54 -29.19 -7.73
N THR A 268 -0.35 -29.75 -7.99
CA THR A 268 0.37 -30.57 -7.01
C THR A 268 0.80 -29.70 -5.82
N GLN A 269 0.52 -30.14 -4.60
CA GLN A 269 0.99 -29.40 -3.42
C GLN A 269 2.50 -29.24 -3.45
N GLY A 270 2.98 -28.03 -3.17
CA GLY A 270 4.41 -27.71 -3.25
C GLY A 270 4.83 -27.01 -4.54
N THR A 271 3.98 -27.01 -5.58
CA THR A 271 4.32 -26.43 -6.89
C THR A 271 3.82 -24.99 -7.05
N PHE A 272 4.51 -24.24 -7.92
CA PHE A 272 4.12 -22.89 -8.26
C PHE A 272 2.93 -22.90 -9.24
N ALA A 273 1.96 -22.01 -9.03
CA ALA A 273 0.74 -21.90 -9.82
C ALA A 273 0.46 -20.43 -10.14
N ALA A 274 -0.32 -20.15 -11.18
CA ALA A 274 -0.64 -18.78 -11.61
C ALA A 274 -1.21 -17.91 -10.48
N ARG A 275 -2.01 -18.50 -9.57
CA ARG A 275 -2.53 -17.82 -8.37
C ARG A 275 -1.41 -17.25 -7.48
N HIS A 276 -0.24 -17.88 -7.44
CA HIS A 276 0.89 -17.48 -6.59
C HIS A 276 1.63 -16.24 -7.10
N LEU A 277 1.55 -15.94 -8.41
CA LEU A 277 2.07 -14.68 -8.96
C LEU A 277 1.34 -13.46 -8.37
N LEU A 278 0.06 -13.63 -8.00
CA LEU A 278 -0.88 -12.54 -7.78
C LEU A 278 -1.41 -12.48 -6.34
N ALA A 279 -1.29 -13.55 -5.57
CA ALA A 279 -1.77 -13.62 -4.19
C ALA A 279 -0.73 -14.25 -3.26
N TYR A 280 -0.68 -13.73 -2.03
CA TYR A 280 0.11 -14.33 -0.95
C TYR A 280 -0.28 -15.81 -0.79
N PRO A 281 0.68 -16.75 -0.75
CA PRO A 281 0.39 -18.17 -0.55
C PRO A 281 -0.21 -18.36 0.84
N ILE A 282 -1.42 -18.91 0.92
CA ILE A 282 -2.06 -19.26 2.19
C ILE A 282 -2.14 -20.78 2.24
N THR A 283 -1.51 -21.34 3.28
CA THR A 283 -1.51 -22.74 3.76
C THR A 283 -0.79 -23.82 2.91
N HIS A 284 0.01 -24.65 3.59
CA HIS A 284 0.65 -25.91 3.15
C HIS A 284 1.59 -25.89 1.91
N GLN A 285 2.23 -24.76 1.59
CA GLN A 285 3.13 -24.69 0.44
C GLN A 285 4.45 -23.98 0.75
N PRO A 286 5.56 -24.34 0.07
CA PRO A 286 6.87 -23.74 0.28
C PRO A 286 6.80 -22.23 0.09
N ARG A 287 7.44 -21.52 1.04
CA ARG A 287 7.48 -20.06 1.08
C ARG A 287 8.38 -19.56 -0.04
N PHE A 288 7.85 -19.46 -1.25
CA PHE A 288 8.50 -18.69 -2.31
C PHE A 288 8.19 -17.21 -2.09
N LEU A 289 9.26 -16.41 -2.00
CA LEU A 289 9.22 -14.97 -1.86
C LEU A 289 8.70 -14.37 -3.18
N CYS A 290 7.38 -14.43 -3.41
CA CYS A 290 6.81 -13.82 -4.61
C CYS A 290 6.60 -12.33 -4.34
N CYS A 291 7.39 -11.50 -5.05
CA CYS A 291 7.01 -10.12 -5.36
C CYS A 291 5.60 -10.16 -5.96
N THR A 292 4.59 -9.79 -5.18
CA THR A 292 3.23 -9.65 -5.71
C THR A 292 3.25 -8.52 -6.72
N ALA A 293 3.26 -8.88 -7.99
CA ALA A 293 2.94 -7.98 -9.09
C ALA A 293 1.57 -7.36 -8.81
N ARG A 294 1.48 -6.03 -8.96
CA ARG A 294 0.21 -5.31 -8.92
C ARG A 294 -0.62 -5.76 -10.11
N CYS A 295 -1.66 -6.54 -9.86
CA CYS A 295 -2.75 -6.72 -10.82
C CYS A 295 -4.07 -6.44 -10.10
N CYS A 296 -4.73 -5.34 -10.45
CA CYS A 296 -6.17 -5.24 -10.28
C CYS A 296 -6.78 -5.43 -11.67
N TRP A 297 -7.86 -6.19 -11.75
CA TRP A 297 -8.56 -6.48 -13.00
C TRP A 297 -9.94 -5.87 -12.96
N TRP A 298 -10.46 -5.49 -14.13
CA TRP A 298 -11.89 -5.33 -14.34
C TRP A 298 -12.32 -6.00 -15.65
N SER A 299 -13.53 -6.54 -15.64
CA SER A 299 -14.30 -6.99 -16.79
C SER A 299 -15.49 -6.04 -16.94
N GLU A 300 -15.70 -5.47 -18.12
CA GLU A 300 -16.89 -4.67 -18.42
C GLU A 300 -18.17 -5.53 -18.41
N PRO A 301 -19.33 -4.95 -18.05
CA PRO A 301 -20.63 -5.55 -18.31
C PRO A 301 -20.95 -5.46 -19.80
N ALA A 302 -21.53 -6.52 -20.35
CA ALA A 302 -22.03 -6.57 -21.73
C ALA A 302 -22.95 -5.37 -22.01
N LEU A 303 -22.68 -4.64 -23.09
CA LEU A 303 -23.60 -3.68 -23.68
C LEU A 303 -24.86 -4.42 -24.17
N PRO A 304 -26.05 -3.83 -24.05
CA PRO A 304 -27.29 -4.43 -24.53
C PRO A 304 -27.27 -4.51 -26.06
N SER A 305 -27.58 -5.69 -26.57
CA SER A 305 -28.01 -5.89 -27.96
C SER A 305 -29.35 -5.21 -28.16
N ASP A 306 -29.41 -4.29 -29.12
CA ASP A 306 -30.52 -3.98 -30.05
C ASP A 306 -30.11 -2.67 -30.75
N THR A 307 -30.07 -2.56 -32.07
CA THR A 307 -31.20 -2.76 -33.01
C THR A 307 -30.69 -3.03 -34.44
N PRO A 308 -31.41 -3.83 -35.25
CA PRO A 308 -31.36 -3.74 -36.71
C PRO A 308 -32.54 -2.90 -37.24
N ALA A 309 -32.22 -1.82 -37.97
CA ALA A 309 -32.90 -1.24 -39.15
C ALA A 309 -32.37 0.18 -39.37
#